data_AF-A0A329RFH7-F1
#
_entry.id   AF-A0A329RFH7-F1
#
_cell.length_a   1.000
_cell.length_b   1.000
_cell.length_c   1.000
_cell.angle_alpha   90.00
_cell.angle_beta   90.00
_cell.angle_gamma   90.00
#
_symmetry.space_group_name_H-M   'P 1'
#
loop_
_entity.id
_entity.type
_entity.pdbx_description
1 polymer ?
#
loop_
_entity_poly.entity_id
_entity_poly.type
_entity_poly.pdbx_seq_one_letter_code
_entity_poly.pdbx_strand_id
1 'polypeptide(L)' 'MVKLFCAIVGVAGNVFSVRVDESDSVDDLKKAIAEDQKYDFAASKLQFYLAKKGSTWLTEEEVKKGVSDTTGLKLLDA' A
#
# COMPACT_ATOMS: atom_id res chain seq x y z
N MET A 1 14.25 -6.14 8.23
CA MET A 1 13.10 -5.36 8.74
C MET A 1 13.12 -3.93 8.24
N VAL A 2 12.15 -3.57 7.41
CA VAL A 2 11.89 -2.22 6.89
C VAL A 2 10.49 -1.75 7.31
N LYS A 3 10.26 -0.44 7.24
CA LYS A 3 8.96 0.16 7.53
C LYS A 3 8.39 0.75 6.24
N LEU A 4 7.30 0.18 5.75
CA LEU A 4 6.58 0.69 4.59
C LEU A 4 5.50 1.67 5.05
N PHE A 5 5.28 2.72 4.26
CA PHE A 5 4.17 3.65 4.42
C PHE A 5 3.18 3.42 3.28
N CYS A 6 1.92 3.27 3.64
CA CYS A 6 0.84 2.92 2.72
C CYS A 6 -0.28 3.95 2.85
N ALA A 7 -0.96 4.23 1.74
CA ALA A 7 -2.16 5.05 1.72
C ALA A 7 -3.27 4.33 1.00
N ILE A 8 -4.51 4.65 1.41
CA ILE A 8 -5.70 4.08 0.81
C ILE A 8 -6.14 4.97 -0.36
N VAL A 9 -6.28 4.38 -1.53
CA VAL A 9 -6.76 5.07 -2.74
C VAL A 9 -8.14 5.66 -2.47
N GLY A 10 -8.35 6.92 -2.85
CA GLY A 10 -9.61 7.64 -2.61
C GLY A 10 -9.81 8.17 -1.20
N VAL A 11 -8.88 7.94 -0.25
CA VAL A 11 -8.97 8.44 1.13
C VAL A 11 -7.82 9.38 1.44
N ALA A 12 -8.11 10.68 1.43
CA ALA A 12 -7.12 11.71 1.80
C ALA A 12 -6.74 11.61 3.28
N GLY A 13 -5.47 11.86 3.59
CA GLY A 13 -4.93 11.92 4.95
C GLY A 13 -4.77 10.59 5.69
N ASN A 14 -5.29 9.47 5.15
CA ASN A 14 -5.18 8.17 5.80
C ASN A 14 -3.94 7.41 5.31
N VAL A 15 -2.80 7.76 5.89
CA VAL A 15 -1.52 7.06 5.71
C VAL A 15 -1.26 6.22 6.95
N PHE A 16 -0.98 4.95 6.76
CA PHE A 16 -0.57 4.03 7.82
C PHE A 16 0.79 3.43 7.50
N SER A 17 1.37 2.73 8.47
CA SER A 17 2.67 2.11 8.29
C SER A 17 2.64 0.66 8.75
N VAL A 18 3.32 -0.19 8.01
CA VAL A 18 3.47 -1.62 8.31
C VAL A 18 4.95 -1.97 8.34
N ARG A 19 5.35 -2.84 9.28
CA ARG A 19 6.70 -3.41 9.31
C ARG A 19 6.69 -4.71 8.54
N VAL A 20 7.70 -4.89 7.70
CA VAL A 20 7.94 -6.11 6.94
C VAL A 20 9.41 -6.46 6.95
N ASP A 21 9.73 -7.72 6.76
CA ASP A 21 11.08 -8.18 6.50
C ASP A 21 11.37 -8.25 5.00
N GLU A 22 12.64 -8.19 4.63
CA GLU A 22 13.05 -8.18 3.22
C GLU A 22 12.77 -9.51 2.52
N SER A 23 12.57 -10.58 3.29
CA SER A 23 12.17 -11.90 2.83
C SER A 23 10.65 -12.05 2.65
N ASP A 24 9.86 -11.07 3.10
CA ASP A 24 8.40 -11.18 3.08
C ASP A 24 7.87 -11.03 1.66
N SER A 25 6.88 -11.86 1.32
CA SER A 25 6.16 -11.76 0.06
C SER A 25 5.10 -10.65 0.10
N VAL A 26 4.54 -10.33 -1.07
CA VAL A 26 3.38 -9.42 -1.15
C VAL A 26 2.17 -10.01 -0.41
N ASP A 27 2.04 -11.33 -0.36
CA ASP A 27 0.98 -11.99 0.39
C ASP A 27 1.16 -11.90 1.91
N ASP A 28 2.39 -11.91 2.40
CA ASP A 28 2.68 -11.67 3.81
C ASP A 28 2.34 -10.23 4.18
N LEU A 29 2.68 -9.27 3.31
CA LEU A 29 2.29 -7.86 3.46
C LEU A 29 0.75 -7.70 3.48
N LYS A 30 0.00 -8.39 2.59
CA LYS A 30 -1.48 -8.39 2.60
C LYS A 30 -2.03 -8.86 3.94
N LYS A 31 -1.50 -9.96 4.47
CA LYS A 31 -1.94 -10.51 5.77
C LYS A 31 -1.64 -9.55 6.91
N ALA A 32 -0.41 -9.05 6.99
CA ALA A 32 0.01 -8.13 8.04
C ALA A 32 -0.89 -6.88 8.10
N ILE A 33 -1.24 -6.32 6.94
CA ILE A 33 -2.13 -5.14 6.88
C ILE A 33 -3.56 -5.49 7.27
N ALA A 34 -4.10 -6.62 6.78
CA ALA A 34 -5.46 -7.03 7.11
C ALA A 34 -5.63 -7.30 8.62
N GLU A 35 -4.62 -7.88 9.26
CA GLU A 35 -4.58 -8.13 10.70
C GLU A 35 -4.45 -6.82 11.51
N ASP A 36 -3.52 -5.94 11.13
CA ASP A 36 -3.27 -4.67 11.82
C ASP A 36 -4.47 -3.71 11.72
N GLN A 37 -5.05 -3.59 10.53
CA GLN A 37 -6.19 -2.71 10.26
C GLN A 37 -7.55 -3.35 10.60
N LYS A 38 -7.56 -4.64 10.96
CA LYS A 38 -8.76 -5.42 11.30
C LYS A 38 -9.82 -5.35 10.21
N TYR A 39 -9.42 -5.55 8.96
CA TYR A 39 -10.37 -5.61 7.86
C TYR A 39 -11.25 -6.85 7.95
N ASP A 40 -12.57 -6.69 7.80
CA ASP A 40 -13.55 -7.78 7.85
C ASP A 40 -13.60 -8.63 6.56
N PHE A 41 -12.58 -8.52 5.72
CA PHE A 41 -12.50 -9.22 4.44
C PHE A 41 -11.16 -9.96 4.27
N ALA A 42 -11.16 -10.98 3.42
CA ALA A 42 -9.96 -11.78 3.17
C ALA A 42 -8.82 -10.92 2.63
N ALA A 43 -7.62 -11.04 3.21
CA ALA A 43 -6.43 -10.30 2.81
C ALA A 43 -6.10 -10.41 1.30
N SER A 44 -6.47 -11.52 0.66
CA SER A 44 -6.33 -11.74 -0.78
C SER A 44 -7.12 -10.76 -1.65
N LYS A 45 -8.11 -10.06 -1.09
CA LYS A 45 -8.87 -9.00 -1.78
C LYS A 45 -8.13 -7.66 -1.80
N LEU A 46 -7.06 -7.49 -1.02
CA LEU A 46 -6.23 -6.29 -1.09
C LEU A 46 -5.44 -6.27 -2.39
N GLN A 47 -5.47 -5.13 -3.08
CA GLN A 47 -4.64 -4.84 -4.23
C GLN A 47 -3.63 -3.76 -3.85
N PHE A 48 -2.35 -4.05 -4.04
CA PHE A 48 -1.27 -3.10 -3.77
C PHE A 48 -0.72 -2.55 -5.08
N TYR A 49 -0.36 -1.27 -5.05
CA TYR A 49 0.25 -0.61 -6.19
C TYR A 49 1.53 0.08 -5.70
N LEU A 50 2.59 0.01 -6.51
CA LEU A 50 3.77 0.82 -6.27
C LEU A 50 3.37 2.29 -6.40
N ALA A 51 3.66 3.07 -5.36
CA ALA A 51 3.48 4.53 -5.34
C ALA A 51 4.52 5.24 -6.23
N LYS A 52 4.69 4.76 -7.46
CA LYS A 52 5.69 5.19 -8.43
C LYS A 52 5.03 5.35 -9.80
N LYS A 53 5.05 6.57 -10.33
CA LYS A 53 4.60 6.88 -11.70
C LYS A 53 5.82 6.86 -12.62
N GLY A 54 5.94 5.79 -13.40
CA GLY A 54 7.14 5.53 -14.22
C GLY A 54 8.40 5.38 -13.37
N SER A 55 9.30 6.35 -13.44
CA SER A 55 10.56 6.36 -12.67
C SER A 55 10.49 7.18 -11.38
N THR A 56 9.40 7.91 -11.13
CA THR A 56 9.29 8.89 -10.03
C THR A 56 8.34 8.40 -8.95
N TRP A 57 8.79 8.42 -7.69
CA TRP A 57 7.95 8.12 -6.53
C TRP A 57 6.96 9.25 -6.26
N LEU A 58 5.77 8.90 -5.79
CA LEU A 58 4.82 9.88 -5.26
C LEU A 58 5.42 10.55 -4.02
N THR A 59 5.24 11.84 -3.93
CA THR A 59 5.61 12.64 -2.76
C THR A 59 4.66 12.35 -1.60
N GLU A 60 5.11 12.60 -0.38
CA GLU A 60 4.27 12.49 0.81
C GLU A 60 3.03 13.39 0.70
N GLU A 61 3.14 14.57 0.09
CA GLU A 61 2.00 15.44 -0.16
C GLU A 61 0.97 14.82 -1.11
N GLU A 62 1.40 14.21 -2.22
CA GLU A 62 0.50 13.53 -3.16
C GLU A 62 -0.23 12.36 -2.47
N VAL A 63 0.51 11.60 -1.67
CA VAL A 63 -0.04 10.51 -0.87
C VAL A 63 -1.08 11.03 0.14
N LYS A 64 -0.77 12.13 0.84
CA LYS A 64 -1.67 12.78 1.82
C LYS A 64 -2.89 13.42 1.18
N LYS A 65 -2.75 14.04 0.00
CA LYS A 65 -3.88 14.61 -0.77
C LYS A 65 -4.84 13.51 -1.26
N GLY A 66 -4.41 12.26 -1.23
CA GLY A 66 -5.16 11.11 -1.70
C GLY A 66 -4.85 10.86 -3.17
N VAL A 67 -4.60 9.59 -3.49
CA VAL A 67 -4.47 9.14 -4.87
C VAL A 67 -5.89 8.84 -5.38
N SER A 68 -6.36 9.59 -6.38
CA SER A 68 -7.73 9.49 -6.91
C SER A 68 -7.99 8.20 -7.68
N ASP A 69 -6.96 7.65 -8.31
CA ASP A 69 -7.03 6.46 -9.15
C ASP A 69 -5.66 5.79 -9.25
N THR A 70 -5.64 4.54 -9.69
CA THR A 70 -4.42 3.73 -9.79
C THR A 70 -3.78 3.78 -11.18
N THR A 71 -4.23 4.68 -12.06
CA THR A 71 -3.74 4.76 -13.44
C THR A 71 -2.25 5.11 -13.46
N GLY A 72 -1.48 4.29 -14.19
CA GLY A 72 -0.02 4.48 -14.30
C GLY A 72 0.77 3.98 -13.10
N LEU A 73 0.12 3.41 -12.08
CA LEU A 73 0.79 2.70 -11.00
C LEU A 73 0.93 1.21 -11.36
N LYS A 74 2.05 0.62 -10.97
CA LYS A 74 2.29 -0.81 -11.18
C LYS A 74 1.62 -1.61 -10.06
N LEU A 75 0.74 -2.55 -10.42
CA LEU A 75 0.18 -3.53 -9.50
C LEU A 75 1.30 -4.42 -8.92
N LEU A 76 1.22 -4.69 -7.63
CA LEU A 76 2.07 -5.64 -6.93
C LEU A 76 1.31 -6.97 -6.81
N ASP A 77 1.79 -7.94 -7.58
CA ASP A 77 1.24 -9.29 -7.61
C ASP A 77 1.89 -10.16 -6.52
N ALA A 78 1.26 -11.29 -6.19
CA ALA A 78 1.69 -12.24 -5.16
C ALA A 78 3.02 -12.93 -5.53
#